data_AF-A0A0D8IAU3-F1
#
_entry.id   AF-A0A0D8IAU3-F1
#
_cell.length_a   1.000
_cell.length_b   1.000
_cell.length_c   1.000
_cell.angle_alpha   90.00
_cell.angle_beta   90.00
_cell.angle_gamma   90.00
#
_symmetry.space_group_name_H-M   'P 1'
#
loop_
_entity.id
_entity.type
_entity.pdbx_description
1 polymer ?
#
loop_
_entity_poly.entity_id
_entity_poly.type
_entity_poly.pdbx_seq_one_letter_code
_entity_poly.pdbx_strand_id
1 'polypeptide(L)'
;MRKTFIFVYMLCIFILILWMHLQYNEALYDGAMKSYISNFYEDTRAKNAVAAIYLNYRVYDTLFEALTLLISVVGVIHFYHYEEDEE
;
A
#
# COMPACT_ATOMS: atom_id res chain seq x y z
N MET A 1 27.32 -7.15 -20.81
CA MET A 1 27.24 -8.32 -19.91
C MET A 1 26.45 -8.02 -18.63
N ARG A 2 26.96 -7.24 -17.66
CA ARG A 2 26.26 -7.01 -16.37
C ARG A 2 24.83 -6.44 -16.50
N LYS A 3 24.63 -5.43 -17.35
CA LYS A 3 23.30 -4.84 -17.62
C LYS A 3 22.33 -5.85 -18.27
N THR A 4 22.84 -6.69 -19.16
CA THR A 4 22.08 -7.74 -19.83
C THR A 4 21.62 -8.82 -18.84
N PHE A 5 22.49 -9.23 -17.91
CA PHE A 5 22.12 -10.16 -16.83
C PHE A 5 21.03 -9.59 -15.92
N ILE A 6 21.13 -8.30 -15.54
CA ILE A 6 20.10 -7.63 -14.73
C ILE A 6 18.76 -7.59 -15.48
N PHE A 7 18.79 -7.27 -16.77
CA PHE A 7 17.59 -7.23 -17.60
C PHE A 7 16.91 -8.60 -17.70
N VAL A 8 17.68 -9.66 -17.97
CA VAL A 8 17.15 -11.04 -18.03
C VAL A 8 16.58 -11.46 -16.67
N TYR A 9 17.26 -11.12 -15.58
CA TYR A 9 16.78 -11.40 -14.23
C TYR A 9 15.44 -10.71 -13.93
N MET A 10 15.31 -9.41 -14.23
CA MET A 10 14.06 -8.67 -14.08
C MET A 10 12.94 -9.26 -14.95
N LEU A 11 13.25 -9.64 -16.20
CA LEU A 11 12.29 -10.26 -17.10
C LEU A 11 11.79 -11.60 -16.55
N CYS A 12 12.68 -12.43 -16.02
CA CYS A 12 12.29 -13.71 -15.40
C CYS A 12 11.39 -13.51 -14.18
N ILE A 13 11.69 -12.53 -13.31
CA ILE A 13 10.82 -12.19 -12.18
C ILE A 13 9.44 -11.74 -12.66
N PHE A 14 9.40 -10.88 -13.67
CA PHE A 14 8.15 -10.39 -14.23
C PHE A 14 7.28 -11.52 -14.81
N ILE A 15 7.89 -12.42 -15.59
CA ILE A 15 7.21 -13.59 -16.15
C ILE A 15 6.71 -14.52 -15.03
N LEU A 16 7.50 -14.71 -13.97
CA LEU A 16 7.10 -15.52 -12.81
C LEU A 16 5.87 -14.93 -12.11
N ILE A 17 5.88 -13.62 -11.84
CA ILE A 17 4.74 -12.92 -11.21
C ILE A 17 3.50 -13.01 -12.09
N LEU A 18 3.63 -12.80 -13.40
CA LEU A 18 2.52 -12.95 -14.35
C LEU A 18 1.97 -14.38 -14.36
N TRP A 19 2.86 -15.37 -14.37
CA TRP A 19 2.45 -16.77 -14.35
C TRP A 19 1.69 -17.11 -13.06
N MET A 20 2.15 -16.63 -11.90
CA MET A 20 1.42 -16.76 -10.63
C MET A 20 0.06 -16.08 -10.67
N HIS A 21 -0.02 -14.88 -11.24
CA HIS A 21 -1.27 -14.13 -11.36
C HIS A 21 -2.29 -14.85 -12.28
N LEU A 22 -1.84 -15.38 -13.42
CA LEU A 22 -2.71 -16.11 -14.35
C LEU A 22 -3.24 -17.43 -13.77
N GLN A 23 -2.50 -18.04 -12.84
CA GLN A 23 -2.91 -19.27 -12.15
C GLN A 23 -3.85 -19.01 -10.97
N TYR A 24 -3.98 -17.75 -10.54
CA TYR A 24 -4.85 -17.37 -9.43
C TYR A 24 -6.32 -17.47 -9.86
N ASN A 25 -6.96 -18.56 -9.48
CA ASN A 25 -8.41 -18.69 -9.56
C ASN A 25 -9.03 -17.96 -8.36
N GLU A 26 -9.79 -16.90 -8.60
CA GLU A 26 -10.63 -16.24 -7.59
C GLU A 26 -11.73 -17.20 -7.11
N ALA A 27 -11.38 -18.11 -6.20
CA ALA A 27 -12.38 -18.68 -5.31
C ALA A 27 -12.79 -17.55 -4.35
N LEU A 28 -13.78 -16.76 -4.78
CA LEU A 28 -14.44 -15.71 -4.01
C LEU A 28 -15.07 -16.30 -2.75
N TYR A 29 -14.26 -16.53 -1.74
CA TYR A 29 -14.72 -16.93 -0.43
C TYR A 29 -13.94 -16.18 0.64
N ASP A 30 -14.08 -14.86 0.63
CA ASP A 30 -13.64 -14.09 1.77
C ASP A 30 -14.83 -13.76 2.67
N GLY A 31 -15.03 -14.63 3.66
CA GLY A 31 -15.97 -14.39 4.75
C GLY A 31 -15.69 -13.06 5.46
N ALA A 32 -14.42 -12.59 5.47
CA ALA A 32 -14.06 -11.30 6.05
C ALA A 32 -14.57 -10.14 5.19
N MET A 33 -14.34 -10.14 3.87
CA MET A 33 -14.92 -9.14 2.95
C MET A 33 -16.43 -9.06 3.10
N LYS A 34 -17.13 -10.20 3.11
CA LYS A 34 -18.59 -10.23 3.28
C LYS A 34 -19.01 -9.62 4.62
N SER A 35 -18.29 -9.93 5.70
CA SER A 35 -18.54 -9.36 7.04
C SER A 35 -18.33 -7.85 7.07
N TYR A 36 -17.24 -7.36 6.48
CA TYR A 36 -16.96 -5.93 6.43
C TYR A 36 -18.01 -5.17 5.60
N ILE A 37 -18.43 -5.71 4.45
CA ILE A 37 -19.44 -5.05 3.61
C ILE A 37 -20.82 -5.10 4.25
N SER A 38 -21.19 -6.18 4.95
CA SER A 38 -22.51 -6.28 5.56
C SER A 38 -22.65 -5.46 6.84
N ASN A 39 -21.58 -5.32 7.63
CA ASN A 39 -21.66 -4.80 8.99
C ASN A 39 -20.98 -3.44 9.20
N PHE A 40 -20.28 -2.87 8.22
CA PHE A 40 -19.48 -1.64 8.41
C PHE A 40 -20.24 -0.50 9.08
N TYR A 41 -21.50 -0.30 8.74
CA TYR A 41 -22.28 0.80 9.31
C TYR A 41 -22.62 0.55 10.78
N GLU A 42 -22.95 -0.68 11.17
CA GLU A 42 -23.26 -0.99 12.57
C GLU A 42 -22.00 -0.99 13.43
N ASP A 43 -20.89 -1.51 12.91
CA ASP A 43 -19.62 -1.61 13.64
C ASP A 43 -18.94 -0.24 13.82
N THR A 44 -19.02 0.63 12.82
CA THR A 44 -18.18 1.85 12.75
C THR A 44 -18.98 3.16 12.69
N ARG A 45 -20.29 3.08 12.42
CA ARG A 45 -21.17 4.23 12.11
C ARG A 45 -20.74 5.07 10.90
N ALA A 46 -19.76 4.62 10.13
CA ALA A 46 -19.36 5.28 8.90
C ALA A 46 -20.37 4.98 7.79
N LYS A 47 -20.78 6.02 7.04
CA LYS A 47 -21.69 5.88 5.89
C LYS A 47 -21.00 5.36 4.63
N ASN A 48 -19.67 5.27 4.64
CA ASN A 48 -18.87 4.80 3.53
C ASN A 48 -18.06 3.57 3.98
N ALA A 49 -18.28 2.43 3.30
CA ALA A 49 -17.62 1.17 3.62
C ALA A 49 -16.10 1.24 3.45
N VAL A 50 -15.60 1.97 2.47
CA VAL A 50 -14.15 2.17 2.24
C VAL A 50 -13.53 2.98 3.38
N ALA A 51 -14.20 4.04 3.81
CA ALA A 51 -13.75 4.84 4.96
C ALA A 51 -13.77 4.03 6.27
N ALA A 52 -14.77 3.16 6.46
CA ALA A 52 -14.82 2.24 7.59
C ALA A 52 -13.61 1.30 7.62
N ILE A 53 -13.17 0.82 6.45
CA ILE A 53 -11.98 -0.02 6.34
C ILE A 53 -10.72 0.76 6.73
N TYR A 54 -10.47 1.90 6.10
CA TYR A 54 -9.22 2.66 6.33
C TYR A 54 -9.15 3.29 7.74
N LEU A 55 -10.26 3.84 8.24
CA LEU A 55 -10.26 4.64 9.47
C LEU A 55 -10.72 3.87 10.71
N ASN A 56 -11.23 2.65 10.56
CA ASN A 56 -11.67 1.84 11.70
C ASN A 56 -11.05 0.44 11.67
N TYR A 57 -11.43 -0.42 10.72
CA TYR A 57 -10.96 -1.82 10.70
C TYR A 57 -9.44 -1.95 10.51
N ARG A 58 -8.82 -1.06 9.74
CA ARG A 58 -7.38 -1.08 9.39
C ARG A 58 -6.68 0.24 9.71
N VAL A 59 -7.03 0.86 10.85
CA VAL A 59 -6.51 2.18 11.24
C VAL A 59 -4.98 2.25 11.30
N TYR A 60 -4.30 1.15 11.66
CA TYR A 60 -2.83 1.13 11.73
C TYR A 60 -2.17 1.31 10.38
N ASP A 61 -2.73 0.77 9.29
CA ASP A 61 -2.16 0.93 7.96
C ASP A 61 -2.21 2.40 7.54
N THR A 62 -3.38 3.05 7.69
CA THR A 62 -3.54 4.49 7.38
C THR A 62 -2.75 5.39 8.34
N LEU A 63 -2.60 5.02 9.61
CA LEU A 63 -1.76 5.76 10.56
C LEU A 63 -0.29 5.75 10.12
N PHE A 64 0.24 4.58 9.74
CA PHE A 64 1.63 4.48 9.29
C PHE A 64 1.85 5.12 7.91
N GLU A 65 0.86 5.10 7.02
CA GLU A 65 0.90 5.89 5.78
C GLU A 65 1.03 7.40 6.09
N ALA A 66 0.20 7.92 7.00
CA ALA A 66 0.26 9.32 7.42
C ALA A 66 1.60 9.68 8.10
N LEU A 67 2.13 8.80 8.94
CA LEU A 67 3.44 8.97 9.57
C LEU A 67 4.58 8.96 8.53
N THR A 68 4.50 8.07 7.54
CA THR A 68 5.49 8.01 6.45
C THR A 68 5.47 9.29 5.62
N LEU A 69 4.28 9.80 5.30
CA LEU A 69 4.14 11.08 4.63
C LEU A 69 4.70 12.23 5.46
N LEU A 70 4.40 12.25 6.77
CA LEU A 70 4.92 13.26 7.70
C LEU A 70 6.45 13.24 7.74
N ILE A 71 7.06 12.06 7.92
CA ILE A 71 8.52 11.90 7.93
C ILE A 71 9.13 12.34 6.60
N SER A 72 8.48 12.02 5.48
CA SER A 72 8.94 12.45 4.16
C SER A 72 8.96 13.98 4.03
N VAL A 73 7.89 14.65 4.46
CA VAL A 73 7.80 16.13 4.44
C VAL A 73 8.84 16.75 5.38
N VAL A 74 8.98 16.22 6.60
CA VAL A 74 10.01 16.67 7.55
C VAL A 74 11.41 16.52 6.96
N GLY A 75 11.69 15.39 6.31
CA GLY A 75 12.95 15.14 5.62
C GLY A 75 13.24 16.18 4.53
N VAL A 76 12.28 16.43 3.65
CA VAL A 76 12.44 17.44 2.57
C VAL A 76 12.71 18.83 3.16
N ILE A 77 11.94 19.25 4.16
CA ILE A 77 12.12 20.57 4.80
C ILE A 77 13.51 20.67 5.45
N HIS A 78 13.95 19.62 6.14
CA HIS A 78 15.24 19.61 6.82
C HIS A 78 16.42 19.71 5.84
N PHE A 79 16.40 18.92 4.77
CA PHE A 79 17.46 18.96 3.76
C PHE A 79 17.45 20.26 2.95
N TYR A 80 16.26 20.80 2.64
CA TYR A 80 16.14 22.08 1.93
C TYR A 80 16.74 23.25 2.72
N HIS A 81 16.45 23.35 4.03
CA HIS A 81 17.04 24.43 4.85
C HIS A 81 18.55 24.25 5.07
N TYR A 82 19.03 23.01 5.15
CA TYR A 82 20.46 22.73 5.28
C TYR A 82 21.27 23.23 4.06
N GLU A 83 20.70 23.20 2.86
CA GLU A 83 21.35 23.65 1.63
C GLU A 83 21.36 25.18 1.50
N GLU A 84 20.36 25.89 2.02
CA GLU A 84 20.35 27.37 2.08
C GLU A 84 21.34 27.94 3.12
N ASP A 85 21.66 27.20 4.18
CA ASP A 85 22.63 27.62 5.21
C ASP A 85 24.11 27.40 4.80
N GLU A 86 24.38 26.60 3.75
CA GLU A 86 25.73 26.32 3.23
C GLU A 86 26.14 27.19 2.01
N GLU A 87 25.22 27.96 1.39
CA GLU A 87 25.51 28.99 0.37
C GLU A 87 25.71 30.39 0.96
#